data_AF-G0UBX0-F1
#
_entry.id   AF-G0UBX0-F1
#
_cell.length_a   1.000
_cell.length_b   1.000
_cell.length_c   1.000
_cell.angle_alpha   90.00
_cell.angle_beta   90.00
_cell.angle_gamma   90.00
#
_symmetry.space_group_name_H-M   'P 1'
#
loop_
_entity.id
_entity.type
_entity.pdbx_description
1 polymer ?
#
loop_
_entity_poly.entity_id
_entity_poly.type
_entity_poly.pdbx_seq_one_letter_code
_entity_poly.pdbx_strand_id
1 'polypeptide(L)'
;MSRPTVSDRTVTLAGPGVTDATLAELCAKSSPQCIELESCGRVTDLSPLARVPSLREVIVSNCRSVRYLGPLGQGPGSLRRLVFRRTPVTRAQASDMTGGSMELVADAVGPAGVLRPPQSLVRSSIDLIRNVAGPYRAEEIGIAFNGGKDSVVMMDLFRCAMGTEFMSRCCVFYLGTSSEEFGEVVRFRNDFVRDWGLSLTEPGGAASMKDSLARVKEMRGICVAFMGTRVSDGGHQTDEVERTTAGWPDLVRVCPVFHWDYEDVWGYTLTYGLPYCPLYTLGYTSLGDLSTTIPNPLLRRDDGTFHPAWELTDGSAERRGRFVV
;
A
#
# COMPACT_ATOMS: atom_id res chain seq x y z
N MET A 1 -17.75 -5.56 -23.17
CA MET A 1 -16.54 -5.93 -23.94
C MET A 1 -16.19 -4.78 -24.88
N SER A 2 -15.34 -3.86 -24.45
CA SER A 2 -14.82 -2.78 -25.29
C SER A 2 -13.61 -3.31 -26.06
N ARG A 3 -13.71 -3.39 -27.39
CA ARG A 3 -12.57 -3.72 -28.26
C ARG A 3 -11.63 -2.51 -28.32
N PRO A 4 -10.30 -2.69 -28.26
CA PRO A 4 -9.34 -1.61 -28.45
C PRO A 4 -9.49 -1.02 -29.86
N THR A 5 -9.69 0.28 -29.95
CA THR A 5 -9.61 1.04 -31.21
C THR A 5 -8.15 1.28 -31.53
N VAL A 6 -7.57 0.41 -32.36
CA VAL A 6 -6.20 0.55 -32.86
C VAL A 6 -6.24 1.46 -34.09
N SER A 7 -5.76 2.70 -33.95
CA SER A 7 -5.06 3.29 -35.08
C SER A 7 -3.64 2.75 -35.01
N ASP A 8 -2.99 2.44 -36.14
CA ASP A 8 -1.69 1.73 -36.21
C ASP A 8 -0.54 2.36 -35.39
N ARG A 9 -0.75 3.55 -34.81
CA ARG A 9 0.24 4.32 -34.03
C ARG A 9 -0.17 4.54 -32.57
N THR A 10 -1.45 4.43 -32.22
CA THR A 10 -1.97 4.70 -30.86
C THR A 10 -2.76 3.52 -30.33
N VAL A 11 -2.41 3.08 -29.11
CA VAL A 11 -3.12 2.01 -28.40
C VAL A 11 -3.69 2.56 -27.10
N THR A 12 -5.00 2.41 -26.92
CA THR A 12 -5.69 2.76 -25.68
C THR A 12 -6.09 1.50 -24.91
N LEU A 13 -5.66 1.41 -23.65
CA LEU A 13 -6.07 0.39 -22.70
C LEU A 13 -6.91 1.05 -21.60
N ALA A 14 -8.11 0.55 -21.36
CA ALA A 14 -9.01 1.17 -20.40
C ALA A 14 -9.72 0.16 -19.50
N GLY A 15 -9.90 0.55 -18.23
CA GLY A 15 -10.74 -0.14 -17.27
C GLY A 15 -10.03 -1.13 -16.33
N PRO A 16 -10.78 -1.71 -15.37
CA PRO A 16 -10.22 -2.48 -14.25
C PRO A 16 -9.68 -3.85 -14.65
N GLY A 17 -9.97 -4.33 -15.86
CA GLY A 17 -9.44 -5.59 -16.40
C GLY A 17 -8.02 -5.49 -16.94
N VAL A 18 -7.51 -4.27 -17.14
CA VAL A 18 -6.12 -4.05 -17.60
C VAL A 18 -5.17 -4.24 -16.43
N THR A 19 -4.19 -5.13 -16.60
CA THR A 19 -3.20 -5.50 -15.59
C THR A 19 -1.77 -5.27 -16.07
N ASP A 20 -0.79 -5.42 -15.18
CA ASP A 20 0.63 -5.40 -15.56
C ASP A 20 0.97 -6.45 -16.63
N ALA A 21 0.35 -7.64 -16.58
CA ALA A 21 0.51 -8.67 -17.61
C ALA A 21 -0.04 -8.21 -18.96
N THR A 22 -1.21 -7.57 -18.98
CA THR A 22 -1.80 -6.99 -20.20
C THR A 22 -0.85 -5.97 -20.83
N LEU A 23 -0.26 -5.10 -20.02
CA LEU A 23 0.68 -4.08 -20.49
C LEU A 23 1.98 -4.70 -21.00
N ALA A 24 2.54 -5.66 -20.28
CA ALA A 24 3.77 -6.36 -20.67
C ALA A 24 3.58 -7.13 -21.99
N GLU A 25 2.46 -7.84 -22.17
CA GLU A 25 2.14 -8.53 -23.41
C GLU A 25 1.98 -7.58 -24.59
N LEU A 26 1.32 -6.43 -24.38
CA LEU A 26 1.20 -5.40 -25.42
C LEU A 26 2.57 -4.92 -25.87
N CYS A 27 3.45 -4.56 -24.92
CA CYS A 27 4.80 -4.10 -25.23
C CYS A 27 5.67 -5.16 -25.92
N ALA A 28 5.39 -6.44 -25.70
CA ALA A 28 6.11 -7.54 -26.34
C ALA A 28 5.62 -7.85 -27.76
N LYS A 29 4.33 -7.62 -28.06
CA LYS A 29 3.68 -8.01 -29.32
C LYS A 29 3.46 -6.84 -30.27
N SER A 30 3.67 -5.60 -29.82
CA SER A 30 3.35 -4.40 -30.59
C SER A 30 4.39 -3.31 -30.37
N SER A 31 4.52 -2.43 -31.37
CA SER A 31 5.45 -1.29 -31.34
C SER A 31 4.69 0.03 -31.50
N PRO A 32 3.79 0.38 -30.55
CA PRO A 32 3.01 1.61 -30.63
C PRO A 32 3.90 2.85 -30.54
N GLN A 33 3.38 3.98 -31.04
CA GLN A 33 4.00 5.29 -30.87
C GLN A 33 3.36 6.09 -29.75
N CYS A 34 2.08 5.83 -29.45
CA CYS A 34 1.36 6.42 -28.33
C CYS A 34 0.63 5.31 -27.56
N ILE A 35 0.74 5.34 -26.23
CA ILE A 35 -0.03 4.47 -25.33
C ILE A 35 -0.86 5.34 -24.39
N GLU A 36 -2.15 5.06 -24.33
CA GLU A 36 -3.08 5.68 -23.39
C GLU A 36 -3.59 4.63 -22.41
N LEU A 37 -3.38 4.87 -21.11
CA LEU A 37 -3.92 4.06 -20.03
C LEU A 37 -5.01 4.88 -19.31
N GLU A 38 -6.23 4.34 -19.27
CA GLU A 38 -7.35 5.02 -18.61
C GLU A 38 -8.03 4.13 -17.56
N SER A 39 -8.05 4.62 -16.32
CA SER A 39 -8.73 3.94 -15.20
C SER A 39 -8.29 2.49 -15.00
N CYS A 40 -7.01 2.20 -15.29
CA CYS A 40 -6.40 0.88 -15.13
C CYS A 40 -6.00 0.67 -13.66
N GLY A 41 -6.99 0.35 -12.81
CA GLY A 41 -6.80 0.21 -11.36
C GLY A 41 -5.96 -0.99 -10.90
N ARG A 42 -5.47 -1.83 -11.83
CA ARG A 42 -4.61 -3.00 -11.54
C ARG A 42 -3.25 -2.92 -12.24
N VAL A 43 -2.97 -1.80 -12.90
CA VAL A 43 -1.62 -1.51 -13.43
C VAL A 43 -0.83 -0.83 -12.33
N THR A 44 0.28 -1.45 -11.93
CA THR A 44 1.20 -0.99 -10.89
C THR A 44 2.60 -0.72 -11.44
N ASP A 45 2.97 -1.38 -12.54
CA ASP A 45 4.30 -1.39 -13.15
C ASP A 45 4.22 -0.87 -14.59
N LEU A 46 4.79 0.32 -14.84
CA LEU A 46 4.93 0.93 -16.16
C LEU A 46 6.30 0.69 -16.81
N SER A 47 7.21 -0.02 -16.16
CA SER A 47 8.55 -0.31 -16.69
C SER A 47 8.57 -1.07 -18.03
N PRO A 48 7.57 -1.90 -18.41
CA PRO A 48 7.53 -2.48 -19.74
C PRO A 48 7.47 -1.43 -20.87
N LEU A 49 6.91 -0.24 -20.60
CA LEU A 49 6.82 0.84 -21.58
C LEU A 49 8.20 1.37 -22.01
N ALA A 50 9.17 1.36 -21.10
CA ALA A 50 10.53 1.82 -21.39
C ALA A 50 11.26 0.92 -22.40
N ARG A 51 10.75 -0.30 -22.65
CA ARG A 51 11.33 -1.26 -23.59
C ARG A 51 10.82 -1.12 -25.02
N VAL A 52 9.86 -0.22 -25.27
CA VAL A 52 9.24 -0.02 -26.59
C VAL A 52 9.99 1.09 -27.35
N PRO A 53 10.85 0.79 -28.33
CA PRO A 53 11.74 1.79 -28.94
C PRO A 53 11.01 2.83 -29.79
N SER A 54 9.80 2.50 -30.26
CA SER A 54 8.96 3.37 -31.09
C SER A 54 8.11 4.37 -30.28
N LEU A 55 8.06 4.22 -28.96
CA LEU A 55 7.12 4.93 -28.09
C LEU A 55 7.52 6.41 -27.93
N ARG A 56 6.64 7.31 -28.38
CA ARG A 56 6.84 8.76 -28.37
C ARG A 56 6.01 9.45 -27.30
N GLU A 57 4.85 8.90 -26.96
CA GLU A 57 3.91 9.49 -26.02
C GLU A 57 3.28 8.43 -25.11
N VAL A 58 3.16 8.75 -23.82
CA VAL A 58 2.37 7.96 -22.86
C VAL A 58 1.44 8.89 -22.09
N ILE A 59 0.17 8.54 -22.05
CA ILE A 59 -0.85 9.24 -21.27
C ILE A 59 -1.43 8.26 -20.26
N VAL A 60 -1.34 8.57 -18.97
CA VAL A 60 -1.80 7.72 -17.87
C VAL A 60 -2.81 8.49 -17.02
N SER A 61 -4.08 8.15 -17.18
CA SER A 61 -5.19 8.85 -16.55
C SER A 61 -5.94 7.97 -15.56
N ASN A 62 -6.11 8.44 -14.32
CA ASN A 62 -6.87 7.76 -13.27
C ASN A 62 -6.36 6.34 -12.93
N CYS A 63 -5.06 6.07 -13.14
CA CYS A 63 -4.44 4.77 -12.81
C CYS A 63 -3.84 4.83 -11.41
N ARG A 64 -4.71 4.82 -10.39
CA ARG A 64 -4.33 5.11 -8.99
C ARG A 64 -3.38 4.10 -8.35
N SER A 65 -3.20 2.93 -8.95
CA SER A 65 -2.36 1.84 -8.44
C SER A 65 -0.92 1.85 -8.99
N VAL A 66 -0.59 2.79 -9.89
CA VAL A 66 0.78 2.93 -10.41
C VAL A 66 1.73 3.24 -9.25
N ARG A 67 2.80 2.46 -9.13
CA ARG A 67 3.84 2.62 -8.10
C ARG A 67 5.24 2.58 -8.69
N TYR A 68 5.43 1.78 -9.75
CA TYR A 68 6.72 1.56 -10.36
C TYR A 68 6.75 2.11 -11.79
N LEU A 69 7.61 3.10 -12.02
CA LEU A 69 7.82 3.67 -13.37
C LEU A 69 9.03 3.03 -14.08
N GLY A 70 9.93 2.42 -13.32
CA GLY A 70 11.19 1.89 -13.83
C GLY A 70 12.02 2.98 -14.54
N PRO A 71 12.72 2.65 -15.64
CA PRO A 71 13.52 3.61 -16.40
C PRO A 71 12.68 4.39 -17.44
N LEU A 72 11.36 4.42 -17.33
CA LEU A 72 10.51 5.16 -18.26
C LEU A 72 10.90 6.64 -18.24
N GLY A 73 11.18 7.23 -19.41
CA GLY A 73 11.65 8.61 -19.51
C GLY A 73 13.12 8.82 -19.16
N GLN A 74 13.85 7.77 -18.73
CA GLN A 74 15.27 7.83 -18.42
C GLN A 74 16.09 7.34 -19.62
N GLY A 75 16.84 8.22 -20.29
CA GLY A 75 17.79 7.87 -21.35
C GLY A 75 17.43 8.38 -22.76
N PRO A 76 18.21 8.01 -23.80
CA PRO A 76 18.15 8.60 -25.14
C PRO A 76 16.96 8.11 -25.99
N GLY A 77 15.85 7.74 -25.36
CA GLY A 77 14.68 7.16 -26.02
C GLY A 77 13.99 8.11 -27.00
N SER A 78 13.10 7.54 -27.81
CA SER A 78 12.23 8.31 -28.72
C SER A 78 11.06 8.99 -28.00
N LEU A 79 10.91 8.73 -26.70
CA LEU A 79 9.87 9.32 -25.86
C LEU A 79 10.02 10.84 -25.80
N ARG A 80 8.92 11.55 -26.06
CA ARG A 80 8.85 13.02 -26.10
C ARG A 80 7.81 13.58 -25.16
N ARG A 81 6.81 12.79 -24.76
CA ARG A 81 5.71 13.29 -23.93
C ARG A 81 5.23 12.25 -22.93
N LEU A 82 5.13 12.64 -21.67
CA LEU A 82 4.58 11.86 -20.56
C LEU A 82 3.52 12.68 -19.86
N VAL A 83 2.29 12.16 -19.81
CA VAL A 83 1.16 12.82 -19.15
C VAL A 83 0.60 11.92 -18.07
N PHE A 84 0.57 12.38 -16.83
CA PHE A 84 -0.04 11.71 -15.69
C PHE A 84 -1.17 12.59 -15.14
N ARG A 85 -2.39 12.07 -15.15
CA ARG A 85 -3.59 12.77 -14.65
C ARG A 85 -4.27 11.92 -13.59
N ARG A 86 -4.46 12.44 -12.37
CA ARG A 86 -5.07 11.66 -11.27
C ARG A 86 -4.41 10.28 -11.08
N THR A 87 -3.10 10.24 -11.30
CA THR A 87 -2.24 9.06 -11.22
C THR A 87 -1.09 9.45 -10.31
N PRO A 88 -0.82 8.71 -9.24
CA PRO A 88 0.22 9.09 -8.30
C PRO A 88 1.59 8.98 -8.96
N VAL A 89 2.21 10.14 -9.19
CA VAL A 89 3.61 10.27 -9.57
C VAL A 89 4.28 11.14 -8.53
N THR A 90 5.34 10.62 -7.94
CA THR A 90 6.05 11.33 -6.89
C THR A 90 6.96 12.40 -7.48
N ARG A 91 7.32 13.42 -6.71
CA ARG A 91 8.25 14.47 -7.19
C ARG A 91 9.62 13.96 -7.65
N ALA A 92 10.15 12.88 -7.07
CA ALA A 92 11.43 12.33 -7.57
C ALA A 92 11.22 11.51 -8.82
N GLN A 93 10.16 10.69 -8.89
CA GLN A 93 9.82 10.03 -10.14
C GLN A 93 9.70 11.04 -11.29
N ALA A 94 9.04 12.18 -11.05
CA ALA A 94 8.98 13.27 -12.01
C ALA A 94 10.38 13.82 -12.35
N SER A 95 11.22 14.10 -11.34
CA SER A 95 12.59 14.60 -11.52
C SER A 95 13.50 13.63 -12.30
N ASP A 96 13.38 12.32 -12.04
CA ASP A 96 14.16 11.29 -12.72
C ASP A 96 13.76 11.18 -14.19
N MET A 97 12.49 11.49 -14.51
CA MET A 97 12.00 11.53 -15.88
C MET A 97 12.40 12.82 -16.59
N THR A 98 12.56 13.96 -15.89
CA THR A 98 12.89 15.24 -16.53
C THR A 98 14.36 15.30 -16.98
N GLY A 99 14.65 14.78 -18.17
CA GLY A 99 15.92 14.94 -18.87
C GLY A 99 15.73 15.16 -20.37
N GLY A 100 16.46 16.12 -20.96
CA GLY A 100 16.45 16.37 -22.41
C GLY A 100 15.20 17.12 -22.92
N SER A 101 14.69 16.74 -24.10
CA SER A 101 13.57 17.38 -24.83
C SER A 101 12.19 16.77 -24.53
N MET A 102 12.04 16.09 -23.40
CA MET A 102 10.82 15.37 -23.01
C MET A 102 9.89 16.28 -22.19
N GLU A 103 8.63 16.40 -22.63
CA GLU A 103 7.56 17.11 -21.93
C GLU A 103 6.92 16.19 -20.87
N LEU A 104 7.02 16.57 -19.59
CA LEU A 104 6.32 15.90 -18.49
C LEU A 104 5.18 16.79 -17.97
N VAL A 105 3.97 16.25 -17.98
CA VAL A 105 2.77 16.86 -17.37
C VAL A 105 2.28 15.94 -16.26
N ALA A 106 2.50 16.31 -15.00
CA ALA A 106 2.07 15.50 -13.86
C ALA A 106 1.66 16.38 -12.67
N ASP A 107 0.56 16.03 -12.01
CA ASP A 107 0.21 16.55 -10.69
C ASP A 107 1.03 15.79 -9.64
N ALA A 108 2.31 16.15 -9.49
CA ALA A 108 3.21 15.40 -8.61
C ALA A 108 2.74 15.44 -7.15
N VAL A 109 2.61 14.26 -6.53
CA VAL A 109 2.12 14.10 -5.16
C VAL A 109 3.30 13.91 -4.19
N GLY A 110 3.08 14.33 -2.94
CA GLY A 110 4.01 14.14 -1.82
C GLY A 110 4.92 15.35 -1.54
N PRO A 111 5.36 15.50 -0.26
CA PRO A 111 6.31 16.53 0.14
C PRO A 111 7.70 16.31 -0.47
N ALA A 112 8.40 17.39 -0.80
CA ALA A 112 9.80 17.33 -1.20
C ALA A 112 10.67 16.99 0.02
N GLY A 113 11.70 16.15 -0.15
CA GLY A 113 12.69 15.86 0.90
C GLY A 113 12.31 14.75 1.89
N VAL A 114 11.14 14.11 1.76
CA VAL A 114 10.80 12.92 2.56
C VAL A 114 11.52 11.69 2.02
N LEU A 115 12.21 10.95 2.90
CA LEU A 115 12.77 9.63 2.64
C LEU A 115 11.64 8.70 2.21
N ARG A 116 11.84 7.99 1.10
CA ARG A 116 10.83 7.12 0.50
C ARG A 116 11.33 5.70 0.44
N PRO A 117 10.42 4.71 0.53
CA PRO A 117 10.80 3.35 0.25
C PRO A 117 11.36 3.23 -1.17
N PRO A 118 12.41 2.43 -1.36
CA PRO A 118 12.87 2.05 -2.68
C PRO A 118 11.71 1.51 -3.52
N GLN A 119 11.67 1.89 -4.80
CA GLN A 119 10.68 1.39 -5.73
C GLN A 119 10.65 -0.15 -5.82
N SER A 120 11.80 -0.79 -5.62
CA SER A 120 11.94 -2.26 -5.53
C SER A 120 11.25 -2.85 -4.30
N LEU A 121 11.30 -2.17 -3.15
CA LEU A 121 10.66 -2.61 -1.90
C LEU A 121 9.13 -2.57 -2.04
N VAL A 122 8.60 -1.51 -2.64
CA VAL A 122 7.16 -1.42 -2.95
C VAL A 122 6.74 -2.52 -3.93
N ARG A 123 7.55 -2.76 -4.96
CA ARG A 123 7.30 -3.80 -5.97
C ARG A 123 7.28 -5.19 -5.33
N SER A 124 8.26 -5.54 -4.49
CA SER A 124 8.32 -6.86 -3.86
C SER A 124 7.09 -7.12 -2.99
N SER A 125 6.59 -6.12 -2.26
CA SER A 125 5.35 -6.25 -1.49
C SER A 125 4.12 -6.52 -2.36
N ILE A 126 3.98 -5.80 -3.49
CA ILE A 126 2.86 -6.00 -4.43
C ILE A 126 2.94 -7.39 -5.09
N ASP A 127 4.13 -7.81 -5.50
CA ASP A 127 4.36 -9.12 -6.12
C ASP A 127 4.08 -10.25 -5.11
N LEU A 128 4.52 -10.11 -3.86
CA LEU A 128 4.19 -11.06 -2.78
C LEU A 128 2.68 -11.20 -2.61
N ILE A 129 1.96 -10.08 -2.54
CA ILE A 129 0.49 -10.09 -2.41
C ILE A 129 -0.14 -10.86 -3.57
N ARG A 130 0.24 -10.55 -4.82
CA ARG A 130 -0.32 -11.24 -5.99
C ARG A 130 -0.03 -12.73 -5.99
N ASN A 131 1.20 -13.11 -5.68
CA ASN A 131 1.64 -14.50 -5.69
C ASN A 131 0.92 -15.32 -4.62
N VAL A 132 0.75 -14.76 -3.42
CA VAL A 132 0.11 -15.48 -2.31
C VAL A 132 -1.41 -15.42 -2.41
N ALA A 133 -2.02 -14.29 -2.81
CA ALA A 133 -3.47 -14.16 -2.91
C ALA A 133 -4.06 -14.83 -4.16
N GLY A 134 -3.31 -14.91 -5.26
CA GLY A 134 -3.79 -15.40 -6.56
C GLY A 134 -4.45 -16.79 -6.54
N PRO A 135 -3.91 -17.78 -5.78
CA PRO A 135 -4.52 -19.10 -5.67
C PRO A 135 -5.81 -19.17 -4.84
N TYR A 136 -6.15 -18.13 -4.07
CA TYR A 136 -7.31 -18.13 -3.16
C TYR A 136 -8.49 -17.38 -3.77
N ARG A 137 -9.70 -17.80 -3.40
CA ARG A 137 -10.88 -16.97 -3.61
C ARG A 137 -10.84 -15.77 -2.66
N ALA A 138 -11.43 -14.65 -3.07
CA ALA A 138 -11.44 -13.44 -2.26
C ALA A 138 -12.01 -13.67 -0.86
N GLU A 139 -13.05 -14.50 -0.71
CA GLU A 139 -13.71 -14.77 0.57
C GLU A 139 -12.85 -15.64 1.51
N GLU A 140 -11.86 -16.36 0.98
CA GLU A 140 -10.90 -17.16 1.76
C GLU A 140 -9.74 -16.30 2.29
N ILE A 141 -9.69 -15.02 1.94
CA ILE A 141 -8.65 -14.08 2.32
C ILE A 141 -9.16 -13.19 3.46
N GLY A 142 -8.43 -13.23 4.57
CA GLY A 142 -8.53 -12.29 5.66
C GLY A 142 -7.52 -11.14 5.50
N ILE A 143 -7.92 -9.93 5.89
CA ILE A 143 -7.06 -8.75 5.93
C ILE A 143 -7.18 -8.13 7.32
N ALA A 144 -6.12 -8.22 8.12
CA ALA A 144 -6.09 -7.68 9.48
C ALA A 144 -5.92 -6.16 9.43
N PHE A 145 -6.85 -5.42 10.00
CA PHE A 145 -6.86 -3.96 9.97
C PHE A 145 -7.17 -3.34 11.34
N ASN A 146 -6.13 -2.76 11.96
CA ASN A 146 -6.25 -2.09 13.26
C ASN A 146 -6.39 -0.55 13.15
N GLY A 147 -6.17 0.04 11.97
CA GLY A 147 -6.15 1.49 11.77
C GLY A 147 -4.81 2.16 12.09
N GLY A 148 -3.77 1.40 12.43
CA GLY A 148 -2.40 1.89 12.53
C GLY A 148 -1.76 2.15 11.17
N LYS A 149 -0.68 2.94 11.16
CA LYS A 149 0.06 3.33 9.93
C LYS A 149 0.45 2.14 9.05
N ASP A 150 0.89 1.04 9.64
CA ASP A 150 1.41 -0.13 8.93
C ASP A 150 0.29 -0.91 8.23
N SER A 151 -0.86 -1.08 8.90
CA SER A 151 -2.02 -1.74 8.30
C SER A 151 -2.67 -0.89 7.21
N VAL A 152 -2.62 0.44 7.31
CA VAL A 152 -3.04 1.35 6.22
C VAL A 152 -2.19 1.17 4.97
N VAL A 153 -0.86 1.14 5.10
CA VAL A 153 0.05 0.89 3.96
C VAL A 153 -0.22 -0.48 3.36
N MET A 154 -0.37 -1.52 4.19
CA MET A 154 -0.69 -2.87 3.72
C MET A 154 -2.03 -2.92 2.95
N MET A 155 -3.07 -2.22 3.41
CA MET A 155 -4.37 -2.12 2.72
C MET A 155 -4.24 -1.47 1.34
N ASP A 156 -3.46 -0.40 1.23
CA ASP A 156 -3.22 0.27 -0.06
C ASP A 156 -2.45 -0.63 -1.04
N LEU A 157 -1.38 -1.29 -0.56
CA LEU A 157 -0.62 -2.25 -1.36
C LEU A 157 -1.49 -3.41 -1.84
N PHE A 158 -2.36 -3.94 -0.95
CA PHE A 158 -3.30 -5.01 -1.30
C PHE A 158 -4.29 -4.57 -2.38
N ARG A 159 -4.85 -3.36 -2.24
CA ARG A 159 -5.74 -2.77 -3.24
C ARG A 159 -5.03 -2.57 -4.58
N CYS A 160 -3.77 -2.14 -4.58
CA CYS A 160 -2.98 -1.98 -5.80
C CYS A 160 -2.76 -3.32 -6.51
N ALA A 161 -2.43 -4.36 -5.75
CA ALA A 161 -2.16 -5.70 -6.25
C ALA A 161 -3.40 -6.38 -6.83
N MET A 162 -4.51 -6.37 -6.07
CA MET A 162 -5.69 -7.20 -6.32
C MET A 162 -6.88 -6.42 -6.90
N GLY A 163 -6.90 -5.10 -6.74
CA GLY A 163 -8.01 -4.24 -7.16
C GLY A 163 -9.13 -4.15 -6.11
N THR A 164 -9.94 -3.09 -6.25
CA THR A 164 -11.00 -2.75 -5.28
C THR A 164 -12.11 -3.80 -5.24
N GLU A 165 -12.52 -4.32 -6.38
CA GLU A 165 -13.60 -5.32 -6.46
C GLU A 165 -13.22 -6.63 -5.74
N PHE A 166 -11.99 -7.11 -5.96
CA PHE A 166 -11.49 -8.30 -5.28
C PHE A 166 -11.40 -8.09 -3.77
N MET A 167 -10.80 -6.97 -3.35
CA MET A 167 -10.66 -6.60 -1.94
C MET A 167 -12.01 -6.48 -1.21
N SER A 168 -13.05 -5.98 -1.89
CA SER A 168 -14.39 -5.81 -1.30
C SER A 168 -15.05 -7.13 -0.86
N ARG A 169 -14.61 -8.27 -1.42
CA ARG A 169 -15.09 -9.60 -1.06
C ARG A 169 -14.23 -10.28 0.02
N CYS A 170 -13.06 -9.72 0.31
CA CYS A 170 -12.21 -10.22 1.38
C CYS A 170 -12.81 -9.95 2.77
N CYS A 171 -12.42 -10.78 3.73
CA CYS A 171 -12.75 -10.55 5.12
C CYS A 171 -11.77 -9.54 5.73
N VAL A 172 -12.13 -8.26 5.77
CA VAL A 172 -11.41 -7.29 6.62
C VAL A 172 -11.82 -7.52 8.07
N PHE A 173 -10.86 -7.73 8.96
CA PHE A 173 -11.14 -8.03 10.36
C PHE A 173 -10.23 -7.27 11.31
N TYR A 174 -10.74 -7.02 12.51
CA TYR A 174 -9.99 -6.44 13.61
C TYR A 174 -10.01 -7.39 14.81
N LEU A 175 -8.81 -7.74 15.31
CA LEU A 175 -8.65 -8.53 16.53
C LEU A 175 -8.45 -7.56 17.68
N GLY A 176 -9.56 -7.09 18.27
CA GLY A 176 -9.51 -6.25 19.45
C GLY A 176 -8.83 -6.95 20.64
N THR A 177 -8.19 -6.15 21.48
CA THR A 177 -7.68 -6.56 22.80
C THR A 177 -8.71 -6.24 23.88
N SER A 178 -8.54 -6.80 25.08
CA SER A 178 -9.40 -6.49 26.24
C SER A 178 -9.14 -5.10 26.85
N SER A 179 -8.17 -4.37 26.31
CA SER A 179 -7.75 -3.04 26.73
C SER A 179 -8.51 -1.93 25.98
N GLU A 180 -8.61 -0.76 26.62
CA GLU A 180 -9.23 0.41 25.99
C GLU A 180 -8.37 0.98 24.87
N GLU A 181 -8.99 1.23 23.71
CA GLU A 181 -8.38 1.92 22.58
C GLU A 181 -8.64 3.43 22.63
N PHE A 182 -7.76 4.20 22.00
CA PHE A 182 -8.00 5.62 21.72
C PHE A 182 -9.25 5.80 20.84
N GLY A 183 -10.14 6.71 21.22
CA GLY A 183 -11.34 7.03 20.44
C GLY A 183 -11.01 7.54 19.03
N GLU A 184 -9.88 8.22 18.86
CA GLU A 184 -9.33 8.65 17.58
C GLU A 184 -8.98 7.48 16.65
N VAL A 185 -8.44 6.40 17.21
CA VAL A 185 -8.09 5.19 16.44
C VAL A 185 -9.35 4.46 16.01
N VAL A 186 -10.31 4.30 16.92
CA VAL A 186 -11.61 3.66 16.62
C VAL A 186 -12.37 4.44 15.54
N ARG A 187 -12.47 5.78 15.69
CA ARG A 187 -13.09 6.65 14.67
C ARG A 187 -12.39 6.54 13.33
N PHE A 188 -11.06 6.68 13.31
CA PHE A 188 -10.27 6.57 12.09
C PHE A 188 -10.47 5.21 11.39
N ARG A 189 -10.42 4.10 12.14
CA ARG A 189 -10.61 2.76 11.60
C ARG A 189 -11.98 2.60 10.93
N ASN A 190 -13.03 3.05 11.60
CA ASN A 190 -14.41 2.95 11.10
C ASN A 190 -14.64 3.85 9.87
N ASP A 191 -14.14 5.09 9.91
CA ASP A 191 -14.22 6.02 8.80
C ASP A 191 -13.44 5.48 7.59
N PHE A 192 -12.24 4.96 7.79
CA PHE A 192 -11.41 4.36 6.73
C PHE A 192 -12.14 3.21 6.05
N VAL A 193 -12.67 2.25 6.81
CA VAL A 193 -13.39 1.09 6.27
C VAL A 193 -14.62 1.53 5.48
N ARG A 194 -15.40 2.47 6.00
CA ARG A 194 -16.58 3.03 5.34
C ARG A 194 -16.22 3.72 4.02
N ASP A 195 -15.24 4.62 4.06
CA ASP A 195 -14.86 5.43 2.90
C ASP A 195 -14.21 4.58 1.79
N TRP A 196 -13.67 3.42 2.16
CA TRP A 196 -13.15 2.41 1.22
C TRP A 196 -14.21 1.41 0.72
N GLY A 197 -15.46 1.52 1.19
CA GLY A 197 -16.55 0.62 0.80
C GLY A 197 -16.35 -0.82 1.30
N LEU A 198 -15.70 -0.98 2.44
CA LEU A 198 -15.38 -2.27 3.06
C LEU A 198 -16.29 -2.51 4.28
N SER A 199 -16.23 -3.73 4.83
CA SER A 199 -16.93 -4.09 6.07
C SER A 199 -15.94 -4.67 7.06
N LEU A 200 -15.98 -4.21 8.31
CA LEU A 200 -15.09 -4.68 9.36
C LEU A 200 -15.74 -5.82 10.14
N THR A 201 -15.03 -6.94 10.25
CA THR A 201 -15.44 -8.08 11.07
C THR A 201 -14.79 -7.97 12.45
N GLU A 202 -15.60 -7.86 13.48
CA GLU A 202 -15.16 -7.84 14.87
C GLU A 202 -15.72 -9.08 15.59
N PRO A 203 -14.88 -10.03 16.03
CA PRO A 203 -15.33 -11.29 16.61
C PRO A 203 -15.88 -11.19 18.05
N GLY A 204 -15.95 -9.97 18.61
CA GLY A 204 -16.63 -9.54 19.84
C GLY A 204 -16.60 -10.48 21.04
N GLY A 205 -16.04 -10.07 22.18
CA GLY A 205 -16.13 -10.86 23.42
C GLY A 205 -15.34 -12.19 23.38
N ALA A 206 -14.17 -12.18 22.75
CA ALA A 206 -13.22 -13.28 22.81
C ALA A 206 -12.20 -13.03 23.95
N ALA A 207 -11.72 -14.11 24.58
CA ALA A 207 -10.81 -14.00 25.72
C ALA A 207 -9.35 -13.69 25.31
N SER A 208 -8.99 -13.95 24.05
CA SER A 208 -7.63 -13.73 23.53
C SER A 208 -7.63 -13.43 22.03
N MET A 209 -6.51 -12.92 21.52
CA MET A 209 -6.30 -12.71 20.08
C MET A 209 -6.42 -14.02 19.28
N LYS A 210 -5.99 -15.14 19.88
CA LYS A 210 -6.12 -16.48 19.31
C LYS A 210 -7.58 -16.89 19.16
N ASP A 211 -8.39 -16.66 20.19
CA ASP A 211 -9.83 -16.97 20.15
C ASP A 211 -10.58 -16.06 19.17
N SER A 212 -10.21 -14.78 19.12
CA SER A 212 -10.71 -13.83 18.12
C SER A 212 -10.44 -14.33 16.69
N LEU A 213 -9.21 -14.78 16.41
CA LEU A 213 -8.85 -15.31 15.09
C LEU A 213 -9.58 -16.61 14.78
N ALA A 214 -9.78 -17.48 15.76
CA ALA A 214 -10.54 -18.73 15.60
C ALA A 214 -11.98 -18.43 15.18
N ARG A 215 -12.63 -17.47 15.84
CA ARG A 215 -13.97 -17.02 15.49
C ARG A 215 -14.04 -16.40 14.10
N VAL A 216 -13.08 -15.54 13.73
CA VAL A 216 -13.04 -14.98 12.37
C VAL A 216 -12.93 -16.10 11.33
N LYS A 217 -12.07 -17.09 11.57
CA LYS A 217 -11.92 -18.26 10.69
C LYS A 217 -13.22 -19.05 10.57
N GLU A 218 -13.90 -19.32 11.68
CA GLU A 218 -15.17 -20.04 11.70
C GLU A 218 -16.28 -19.28 10.97
N MET A 219 -16.41 -17.98 11.22
CA MET A 219 -17.46 -17.14 10.63
C MET A 219 -17.26 -16.89 9.14
N ARG A 220 -16.02 -16.76 8.68
CA ARG A 220 -15.67 -16.22 7.35
C ARG A 220 -14.92 -17.20 6.46
N GLY A 221 -14.46 -18.33 7.00
CA GLY A 221 -13.78 -19.37 6.22
C GLY A 221 -12.39 -18.96 5.72
N ILE A 222 -11.70 -18.04 6.41
CA ILE A 222 -10.39 -17.57 5.95
C ILE A 222 -9.30 -18.66 6.04
N CYS A 223 -8.48 -18.74 5.00
CA CYS A 223 -7.37 -19.68 4.85
C CYS A 223 -6.01 -18.97 4.85
N VAL A 224 -6.00 -17.68 4.51
CA VAL A 224 -4.82 -16.80 4.51
C VAL A 224 -5.17 -15.47 5.13
N ALA A 225 -4.26 -14.88 5.90
CA ALA A 225 -4.43 -13.59 6.56
C ALA A 225 -3.27 -12.65 6.20
N PHE A 226 -3.58 -11.50 5.61
CA PHE A 226 -2.63 -10.43 5.35
C PHE A 226 -2.58 -9.46 6.54
N MET A 227 -1.36 -9.10 6.96
CA MET A 227 -1.11 -8.31 8.16
C MET A 227 -0.04 -7.24 7.90
N GLY A 228 -0.12 -6.14 8.64
CA GLY A 228 0.84 -5.03 8.58
C GLY A 228 2.06 -5.18 9.50
N THR A 229 2.45 -6.40 9.88
CA THR A 229 3.55 -6.63 10.82
C THR A 229 4.91 -6.43 10.14
N ARG A 230 5.84 -5.77 10.83
CA ARG A 230 7.23 -5.59 10.40
C ARG A 230 8.19 -6.45 11.22
N VAL A 231 9.38 -6.72 10.70
CA VAL A 231 10.43 -7.47 11.41
C VAL A 231 10.83 -6.78 12.72
N SER A 232 10.82 -5.44 12.73
CA SER A 232 11.16 -4.61 13.89
C SER A 232 10.09 -4.61 15.00
N ASP A 233 8.90 -5.17 14.76
CA ASP A 233 7.85 -5.27 15.79
C ASP A 233 8.15 -6.34 16.86
N GLY A 234 9.15 -7.22 16.65
CA GLY A 234 9.65 -8.14 17.67
C GLY A 234 8.67 -9.24 18.09
N GLY A 235 7.86 -9.75 17.16
CA GLY A 235 6.78 -10.71 17.42
C GLY A 235 7.11 -12.18 17.12
N HIS A 236 6.06 -12.99 16.98
CA HIS A 236 6.14 -14.41 16.61
C HIS A 236 6.31 -14.62 15.09
N GLN A 237 6.44 -13.53 14.34
CA GLN A 237 6.65 -13.56 12.90
C GLN A 237 8.12 -13.53 12.57
N THR A 238 8.59 -14.58 11.88
CA THR A 238 10.02 -14.76 11.55
C THR A 238 10.32 -14.55 10.07
N ASP A 239 9.31 -14.68 9.21
CA ASP A 239 9.43 -14.50 7.76
C ASP A 239 8.21 -13.75 7.20
N GLU A 240 8.25 -13.27 5.96
CA GLU A 240 7.13 -12.56 5.31
C GLU A 240 5.91 -13.47 5.08
N VAL A 241 6.11 -14.79 4.98
CA VAL A 241 5.06 -15.80 4.82
C VAL A 241 5.31 -16.98 5.74
N GLU A 242 4.37 -17.28 6.63
CA GLU A 242 4.49 -18.43 7.51
C GLU A 242 3.12 -18.96 7.93
N ARG A 243 3.06 -20.25 8.30
CA ARG A 243 1.84 -20.78 8.93
C ARG A 243 1.72 -20.31 10.38
N THR A 244 0.51 -20.29 10.87
CA THR A 244 0.24 -20.20 12.31
C THR A 244 0.90 -21.37 13.06
N THR A 245 1.37 -21.11 14.28
CA THR A 245 2.03 -22.12 15.13
C THR A 245 1.02 -23.08 15.78
N ALA A 246 1.51 -24.17 16.35
CA ALA A 246 0.68 -25.17 17.02
C ALA A 246 -0.26 -24.54 18.06
N GLY A 247 -1.53 -24.91 17.98
CA GLY A 247 -2.58 -24.39 18.84
C GLY A 247 -3.31 -23.17 18.27
N TRP A 248 -2.76 -22.42 17.31
CA TRP A 248 -3.50 -21.35 16.62
C TRP A 248 -4.38 -21.93 15.49
N PRO A 249 -5.42 -21.19 15.03
CA PRO A 249 -6.23 -21.60 13.88
C PRO A 249 -5.35 -21.78 12.65
N ASP A 250 -5.45 -22.92 11.96
CA ASP A 250 -4.58 -23.22 10.80
C ASP A 250 -4.83 -22.26 9.63
N LEU A 251 -3.91 -21.34 9.40
CA LEU A 251 -3.91 -20.44 8.24
C LEU A 251 -2.50 -19.98 7.90
N VAL A 252 -2.34 -19.45 6.69
CA VAL A 252 -1.11 -18.78 6.26
C VAL A 252 -1.16 -17.31 6.66
N ARG A 253 -0.14 -16.81 7.36
CA ARG A 253 0.07 -15.40 7.68
C ARG A 253 1.02 -14.79 6.68
N VAL A 254 0.66 -13.62 6.16
CA VAL A 254 1.42 -12.90 5.14
C VAL A 254 1.63 -11.47 5.60
N CYS A 255 2.88 -11.01 5.60
CA CYS A 255 3.26 -9.67 6.03
C CYS A 255 3.95 -8.93 4.87
N PRO A 256 3.20 -8.31 3.94
CA PRO A 256 3.79 -7.66 2.76
C PRO A 256 4.76 -6.52 3.08
N VAL A 257 4.65 -5.93 4.27
CA VAL A 257 5.53 -4.85 4.73
C VAL A 257 6.63 -5.35 5.67
N PHE A 258 6.88 -6.66 5.75
CA PHE A 258 7.77 -7.26 6.77
C PHE A 258 9.16 -6.61 6.84
N HIS A 259 9.75 -6.30 5.70
CA HIS A 259 11.09 -5.71 5.59
C HIS A 259 11.10 -4.17 5.49
N TRP A 260 9.99 -3.51 5.80
CA TRP A 260 9.91 -2.05 5.75
C TRP A 260 10.45 -1.45 7.04
N ASP A 261 11.19 -0.35 6.93
CA ASP A 261 11.59 0.45 8.07
C ASP A 261 10.52 1.49 8.43
N TYR A 262 10.73 2.20 9.54
CA TYR A 262 9.78 3.23 10.01
C TYR A 262 9.61 4.36 8.98
N GLU A 263 10.74 4.77 8.41
CA GLU A 263 10.87 5.81 7.39
C GLU A 263 10.20 5.37 6.08
N ASP A 264 10.22 4.09 5.74
CA ASP A 264 9.54 3.55 4.56
C ASP A 264 8.02 3.66 4.68
N VAL A 265 7.48 3.31 5.85
CA VAL A 265 6.04 3.37 6.13
C VAL A 265 5.54 4.81 6.03
N TRP A 266 6.22 5.76 6.69
CA TRP A 266 5.86 7.17 6.62
C TRP A 266 6.12 7.78 5.25
N GLY A 267 7.27 7.43 4.66
CA GLY A 267 7.66 7.82 3.32
C GLY A 267 6.59 7.47 2.31
N TYR A 268 6.09 6.23 2.35
CA TYR A 268 4.98 5.79 1.51
C TYR A 268 3.68 6.52 1.81
N THR A 269 3.30 6.56 3.10
CA THR A 269 2.06 7.20 3.57
C THR A 269 1.94 8.64 3.07
N LEU A 270 2.98 9.44 3.26
CA LEU A 270 3.01 10.86 2.84
C LEU A 270 3.12 11.02 1.32
N THR A 271 3.88 10.14 0.67
CA THR A 271 4.08 10.18 -0.78
C THR A 271 2.80 9.92 -1.56
N TYR A 272 2.00 8.94 -1.10
CA TYR A 272 0.74 8.56 -1.74
C TYR A 272 -0.49 9.22 -1.11
N GLY A 273 -0.29 10.10 -0.12
CA GLY A 273 -1.38 10.82 0.53
C GLY A 273 -2.37 9.89 1.24
N LEU A 274 -1.88 8.80 1.82
CA LEU A 274 -2.74 7.87 2.54
C LEU A 274 -3.28 8.53 3.81
N PRO A 275 -4.56 8.29 4.16
CA PRO A 275 -5.11 8.81 5.40
C PRO A 275 -4.49 8.07 6.59
N TYR A 276 -4.29 8.76 7.71
CA TYR A 276 -3.73 8.19 8.93
C TYR A 276 -4.42 8.76 10.17
N CYS A 277 -4.34 8.03 11.29
CA CYS A 277 -4.92 8.45 12.56
C CYS A 277 -4.33 9.82 13.01
N PRO A 278 -5.16 10.79 13.43
CA PRO A 278 -4.69 12.13 13.78
C PRO A 278 -3.69 12.16 14.95
N LEU A 279 -3.66 11.14 15.81
CA LEU A 279 -2.68 11.03 16.89
C LEU A 279 -1.23 11.05 16.38
N TYR A 280 -0.99 10.57 15.15
CA TYR A 280 0.34 10.66 14.55
C TYR A 280 0.80 12.11 14.31
N THR A 281 -0.12 13.06 14.14
CA THR A 281 0.24 14.50 14.08
C THR A 281 0.59 15.10 15.44
N LEU A 282 0.18 14.43 16.52
CA LEU A 282 0.37 14.83 17.92
C LEU A 282 1.58 14.13 18.57
N GLY A 283 2.48 13.57 17.76
CA GLY A 283 3.73 12.96 18.22
C GLY A 283 3.64 11.52 18.68
N TYR A 284 2.49 10.86 18.56
CA TYR A 284 2.43 9.40 18.75
C TYR A 284 3.15 8.70 17.60
N THR A 285 4.06 7.78 17.87
CA THR A 285 4.80 7.03 16.83
C THR A 285 4.40 5.55 16.77
N SER A 286 3.78 5.04 17.84
CA SER A 286 3.22 3.69 17.97
C SER A 286 1.90 3.76 18.74
N LEU A 287 0.84 3.15 18.23
CA LEU A 287 -0.52 3.21 18.82
C LEU A 287 -0.99 1.85 19.33
N GLY A 288 -1.47 1.80 20.56
CA GLY A 288 -2.06 0.62 21.19
C GLY A 288 -2.75 1.07 22.46
N ASP A 289 -2.60 0.35 23.58
CA ASP A 289 -3.48 0.59 24.73
C ASP A 289 -3.38 2.01 25.31
N LEU A 290 -4.55 2.56 25.68
CA LEU A 290 -4.70 3.91 26.21
C LEU A 290 -3.83 4.14 27.47
N SER A 291 -3.74 3.14 28.34
CA SER A 291 -3.02 3.24 29.62
C SER A 291 -1.50 3.14 29.48
N THR A 292 -0.99 2.64 28.36
CA THR A 292 0.44 2.34 28.17
C THR A 292 1.09 3.14 27.04
N THR A 293 0.34 4.08 26.44
CA THR A 293 0.79 4.81 25.25
C THR A 293 0.77 6.32 25.48
N ILE A 294 1.91 6.96 25.27
CA ILE A 294 2.09 8.41 25.27
C ILE A 294 2.72 8.88 23.95
N PRO A 295 2.66 10.18 23.62
CA PRO A 295 3.47 10.75 22.55
C PRO A 295 4.94 10.41 22.75
N ASN A 296 5.69 10.24 21.65
CA ASN A 296 7.09 9.93 21.70
C ASN A 296 7.87 11.10 22.34
N PRO A 297 8.57 10.89 23.47
CA PRO A 297 9.31 11.97 24.13
C PRO A 297 10.38 12.63 23.26
N LEU A 298 10.91 11.92 22.26
CA LEU A 298 11.91 12.46 21.32
C LEU A 298 11.33 13.48 20.34
N LEU A 299 10.01 13.55 20.21
CA LEU A 299 9.33 14.52 19.36
C LEU A 299 8.87 15.76 20.12
N ARG A 300 9.15 15.86 21.42
CA ARG A 300 8.70 16.98 22.25
C ARG A 300 9.45 18.27 21.88
N ARG A 301 8.72 19.36 21.71
CA ARG A 301 9.22 20.72 21.50
C ARG A 301 9.44 21.46 22.81
N ASP A 302 10.19 22.56 22.74
CA ASP A 302 10.45 23.45 23.88
C ASP A 302 9.16 24.05 24.48
N ASP A 303 8.14 24.28 23.65
CA ASP A 303 6.82 24.78 24.06
C ASP A 303 5.90 23.70 24.67
N GLY A 304 6.37 22.45 24.75
CA GLY A 304 5.62 21.30 25.27
C GLY A 304 4.70 20.60 24.26
N THR A 305 4.58 21.10 23.04
CA THR A 305 3.90 20.40 21.94
C THR A 305 4.79 19.31 21.33
N PHE A 306 4.29 18.57 20.34
CA PHE A 306 5.04 17.50 19.69
C PHE A 306 5.12 17.64 18.17
N HIS A 307 6.29 17.33 17.63
CA HIS A 307 6.49 17.07 16.21
C HIS A 307 5.67 15.86 15.76
N PRO A 308 5.17 15.85 14.50
CA PRO A 308 4.44 14.72 13.97
C PRO A 308 5.34 13.49 13.85
N ALA A 309 4.72 12.31 13.80
CA ALA A 309 5.38 11.02 13.87
C ALA A 309 6.48 10.84 12.81
N TRP A 310 6.25 11.30 11.58
CA TRP A 310 7.20 11.19 10.47
C TRP A 310 8.45 12.07 10.61
N GLU A 311 8.54 12.92 11.64
CA GLU A 311 9.75 13.69 11.97
C GLU A 311 10.65 12.96 12.97
N LEU A 312 10.28 11.74 13.42
CA LEU A 312 11.17 10.90 14.22
C LEU A 312 12.34 10.44 13.34
N THR A 313 13.56 10.85 13.70
CA THR A 313 14.78 10.60 12.91
C THR A 313 15.42 9.23 13.12
N ASP A 314 15.05 8.54 14.20
CA ASP A 314 15.54 7.21 14.54
C ASP A 314 14.34 6.27 14.69
N GLY A 315 14.07 5.49 13.63
CA GLY A 315 12.99 4.50 13.62
C GLY A 315 13.08 3.47 14.75
N SER A 316 14.27 3.17 15.30
CA SER A 316 14.41 2.24 16.41
C SER A 316 13.75 2.76 17.71
N ALA A 317 13.56 4.08 17.80
CA ALA A 317 12.88 4.75 18.89
C ALA A 317 11.34 4.79 18.75
N GLU A 318 10.76 4.14 17.73
CA GLU A 318 9.32 4.16 17.45
C GLU A 318 8.46 3.82 18.67
N ARG A 319 8.89 2.87 19.51
CA ARG A 319 8.12 2.41 20.68
C ARG A 319 8.52 3.11 21.98
N ARG A 320 9.29 4.20 21.94
CA ARG A 320 9.69 4.95 23.17
C ARG A 320 8.52 5.57 23.92
N GLY A 321 7.39 5.78 23.25
CA GLY A 321 6.13 6.18 23.88
C GLY A 321 5.30 5.01 24.44
N ARG A 322 5.84 3.78 24.49
CA ARG A 322 5.17 2.61 25.06
C ARG A 322 5.76 2.24 26.41
N PHE A 323 4.92 2.17 27.42
CA PHE A 323 5.29 1.62 28.72
C PHE A 323 5.10 0.10 28.69
N VAL A 324 6.08 -0.63 29.21
CA VAL A 324 5.89 -2.04 29.57
C VAL A 324 5.30 -2.03 30.97
N VAL A 325 4.08 -2.55 31.10
CA VAL A 325 3.44 -2.82 32.40
C VAL A 325 3.73 -4.26 32.79
#